data_AF-A0A2M7E0E4-F1
#
_entry.id   AF-A0A2M7E0E4-F1
#
_cell.length_a   1.000
_cell.length_b   1.000
_cell.length_c   1.000
_cell.angle_alpha   90.00
_cell.angle_beta   90.00
_cell.angle_gamma   90.00
#
_symmetry.space_group_name_H-M   'P 1'
#
loop_
_entity.id
_entity.type
_entity.pdbx_description
1 polymer ?
#
loop_
_entity_poly.entity_id
_entity_poly.type
_entity_poly.pdbx_seq_one_letter_code
_entity_poly.pdbx_strand_id
1 'polypeptide(L)'
;MVNKPSEIDAATIELGIPPFLLNLNLAVATDLSFLNIGLNKAVYVPRQVTDREGGRKSQYNLCKGETTQAGVYLAESGMMLRFVTRVTGDTKNAKTGDIFMEQYRTRDGRLIFEGTGVLKITDETSMTI
;
A
#
# COMPACT_ATOMS: atom_id res chain seq x y z
N MET A 1 -10.68 -18.77 -20.23
CA MET A 1 -11.02 -19.87 -19.30
C MET A 1 -9.69 -20.37 -18.74
N VAL A 2 -9.53 -20.40 -17.42
CA VAL A 2 -8.29 -20.86 -16.76
C VAL A 2 -8.32 -22.38 -16.69
N ASN A 3 -7.38 -23.06 -17.35
CA ASN A 3 -7.31 -24.52 -17.43
C ASN A 3 -6.17 -25.11 -16.59
N LYS A 4 -5.21 -24.28 -16.15
CA LYS A 4 -4.12 -24.65 -15.23
C LYS A 4 -3.74 -23.50 -14.30
N PRO A 5 -3.19 -23.76 -13.10
CA PRO A 5 -2.87 -22.71 -12.12
C PRO A 5 -1.96 -21.59 -12.64
N SER A 6 -1.03 -21.90 -13.54
CA SER A 6 -0.10 -20.91 -14.12
C SER A 6 -0.78 -19.83 -14.98
N GLU A 7 -2.04 -20.02 -15.35
CA GLU A 7 -2.81 -19.06 -16.18
C GLU A 7 -3.61 -18.06 -15.34
N ILE A 8 -3.66 -18.24 -14.01
CA ILE A 8 -4.46 -17.39 -13.11
C ILE A 8 -3.98 -15.94 -13.20
N ASP A 9 -2.67 -15.70 -13.11
CA ASP A 9 -2.12 -14.35 -13.11
C ASP A 9 -2.45 -13.62 -14.41
N ALA A 10 -2.25 -14.26 -15.56
CA ALA A 10 -2.61 -13.70 -16.86
C ALA A 10 -4.12 -13.37 -16.96
N ALA A 11 -4.99 -14.31 -16.54
CA ALA A 11 -6.43 -14.08 -16.56
C ALA A 11 -6.86 -12.93 -15.63
N THR A 12 -6.24 -12.80 -14.47
CA THR A 12 -6.56 -11.72 -13.53
C THR A 12 -6.07 -10.35 -14.02
N ILE A 13 -4.93 -10.31 -14.72
CA ILE A 13 -4.44 -9.11 -15.41
C ILE A 13 -5.42 -8.68 -16.51
N GLU A 14 -5.89 -9.61 -17.35
CA GLU A 14 -6.89 -9.34 -18.40
C GLU A 14 -8.20 -8.76 -17.83
N LEU A 15 -8.58 -9.19 -16.63
CA LEU A 15 -9.75 -8.69 -15.91
C LEU A 15 -9.50 -7.36 -15.18
N GLY A 16 -8.30 -6.79 -15.26
CA GLY A 16 -7.94 -5.55 -14.57
C GLY A 16 -7.73 -5.72 -13.06
N ILE A 17 -7.50 -6.94 -12.59
CA ILE A 17 -7.29 -7.29 -11.18
C ILE A 17 -5.91 -7.96 -11.02
N PRO A 18 -4.81 -7.27 -11.32
CA PRO A 18 -3.49 -7.89 -11.33
C PRO A 18 -3.13 -8.47 -9.95
N PRO A 19 -2.40 -9.59 -9.89
CA PRO A 19 -1.96 -10.19 -8.63
C PRO A 19 -0.91 -9.32 -7.93
N PHE A 20 -0.85 -9.40 -6.60
CA PHE A 20 0.14 -8.70 -5.78
C PHE A 20 0.82 -9.65 -4.81
N LEU A 21 2.13 -9.46 -4.61
CA LEU A 21 2.91 -10.17 -3.60
C LEU A 21 2.73 -9.52 -2.24
N LEU A 22 2.20 -10.27 -1.27
CA LEU A 22 1.99 -9.82 0.10
C LEU A 22 3.10 -10.33 1.04
N ASN A 23 3.48 -9.51 2.02
CA ASN A 23 4.42 -9.89 3.07
C ASN A 23 3.68 -10.25 4.36
N LEU A 24 3.37 -11.53 4.52
CA LEU A 24 2.62 -12.04 5.68
C LEU A 24 3.41 -11.96 7.00
N ASN A 25 4.74 -11.93 6.95
CA ASN A 25 5.58 -11.81 8.15
C ASN A 25 5.50 -10.40 8.78
N LEU A 26 5.00 -9.43 8.03
CA LEU A 26 4.77 -8.06 8.49
C LEU A 26 3.28 -7.77 8.70
N ALA A 27 2.44 -8.80 8.74
CA ALA A 27 1.02 -8.64 9.00
C ALA A 27 0.80 -8.13 10.43
N VAL A 28 -0.08 -7.14 10.60
CA VAL A 28 -0.36 -6.52 11.89
C VAL A 28 -1.86 -6.32 12.08
N ALA A 29 -2.36 -6.62 13.28
CA ALA A 29 -3.74 -6.28 13.64
C ALA A 29 -3.91 -4.76 13.61
N THR A 30 -5.00 -4.27 13.03
CA THR A 30 -5.31 -2.84 12.92
C THR A 30 -6.76 -2.59 13.33
N ASP A 31 -6.96 -1.54 14.12
CA ASP A 31 -8.29 -1.00 14.39
C ASP A 31 -8.63 0.06 13.34
N LEU A 32 -9.74 -0.18 12.64
CA LEU A 32 -10.29 0.65 11.59
C LEU A 32 -11.64 1.24 12.00
N SER A 33 -11.98 1.19 13.30
CA SER A 33 -13.19 1.79 13.87
C SER A 33 -13.37 3.27 13.51
N PHE A 34 -12.28 4.00 13.31
CA PHE A 34 -12.29 5.41 12.88
C PHE A 34 -12.97 5.65 11.53
N LEU A 35 -13.08 4.62 10.68
CA LEU A 35 -13.76 4.73 9.39
C LEU A 35 -15.29 4.71 9.53
N ASN A 36 -15.83 4.20 10.64
CA ASN A 36 -17.27 4.07 10.89
C ASN A 36 -18.06 3.36 9.76
N ILE A 37 -17.43 2.36 9.12
CA ILE A 37 -18.01 1.58 7.99
C ILE A 37 -18.26 0.10 8.32
N GLY A 38 -18.24 -0.27 9.60
CA GLY A 38 -18.45 -1.66 10.04
C GLY A 38 -17.24 -2.59 9.85
N LEU A 39 -16.10 -2.05 9.42
CA LEU A 39 -14.82 -2.74 9.34
C LEU A 39 -13.97 -2.33 10.54
N ASN A 40 -14.29 -2.82 11.75
CA ASN A 40 -13.59 -2.34 12.96
C ASN A 40 -12.27 -3.07 13.19
N LYS A 41 -12.25 -4.40 13.04
CA LYS A 41 -11.04 -5.22 13.25
C LYS A 41 -10.55 -5.75 11.91
N ALA A 42 -9.33 -5.40 11.56
CA ALA A 42 -8.69 -5.87 10.34
C ALA A 42 -7.26 -6.35 10.60
N VAL A 43 -6.70 -7.05 9.64
CA VAL A 43 -5.28 -7.36 9.54
C VAL A 43 -4.74 -6.58 8.36
N TYR A 44 -3.80 -5.67 8.62
CA TYR A 44 -3.02 -5.04 7.56
C TYR A 44 -1.92 -5.99 7.11
N VAL A 45 -1.82 -6.23 5.81
CA VAL A 45 -0.76 -7.01 5.19
C VAL A 45 -0.06 -6.14 4.16
N PRO A 46 1.22 -5.76 4.37
CA PRO A 46 1.96 -4.97 3.41
C PRO A 46 2.18 -5.71 2.09
N ARG A 47 2.15 -4.99 0.97
CA ARG A 47 2.69 -5.50 -0.29
C ARG A 47 4.22 -5.56 -0.20
N GLN A 48 4.80 -6.64 -0.67
CA GLN A 48 6.23 -6.93 -0.64
C GLN A 48 7.02 -5.87 -1.40
N VAL A 49 8.04 -5.32 -0.76
CA VAL A 49 9.03 -4.47 -1.44
C VAL A 49 10.01 -5.37 -2.16
N THR A 50 9.97 -5.35 -3.49
CA THR A 50 10.83 -6.16 -4.37
C THR A 50 10.62 -5.72 -5.81
N ASP A 51 11.60 -5.99 -6.66
CA ASP A 51 11.52 -5.80 -8.12
C ASP A 51 10.90 -7.01 -8.84
N ARG A 52 10.52 -8.08 -8.11
CA ARG A 52 9.77 -9.21 -8.67
C ARG A 52 8.37 -8.78 -9.10
N GLU A 53 7.82 -9.48 -10.07
CA GLU A 53 6.44 -9.30 -10.52
C GLU A 53 5.44 -9.41 -9.36
N GLY A 54 4.43 -8.54 -9.34
CA GLY A 54 3.50 -8.41 -8.22
C GLY A 54 4.07 -7.70 -6.97
N GLY A 55 5.38 -7.44 -6.90
CA GLY A 55 6.01 -6.62 -5.86
C GLY A 55 5.75 -5.12 -6.02
N ARG A 56 6.29 -4.30 -5.11
CA ARG A 56 6.25 -2.84 -5.21
C ARG A 56 7.59 -2.17 -4.89
N LYS A 57 7.70 -0.92 -5.34
CA LYS A 57 8.74 0.02 -4.93
C LYS A 57 8.60 0.38 -3.44
N SER A 58 9.72 0.70 -2.79
CA SER A 58 9.71 1.30 -1.45
C SER A 58 9.03 2.67 -1.47
N GLN A 59 8.23 2.98 -0.45
CA GLN A 59 7.61 4.30 -0.29
C GLN A 59 8.66 5.41 -0.17
N TYR A 60 9.82 5.10 0.43
CA TYR A 60 10.97 5.99 0.54
C TYR A 60 11.54 6.42 -0.82
N ASN A 61 11.32 5.63 -1.88
CA ASN A 61 11.88 5.90 -3.21
C ASN A 61 10.83 6.48 -4.17
N LEU A 62 9.60 6.76 -3.72
CA LEU A 62 8.56 7.31 -4.59
C LEU A 62 8.96 8.70 -5.08
N CYS A 63 8.78 8.95 -6.38
CA CYS A 63 8.86 10.28 -6.96
C CYS A 63 7.64 11.11 -6.56
N LYS A 64 7.74 12.43 -6.62
CA LYS A 64 6.58 13.32 -6.47
C LYS A 64 5.49 12.96 -7.48
N GLY A 65 4.26 12.83 -7.01
CA GLY A 65 3.10 12.40 -7.79
C GLY A 65 3.01 10.88 -8.01
N GLU A 66 4.05 10.11 -7.69
CA GLU A 66 4.04 8.66 -7.84
C GLU A 66 3.15 8.03 -6.75
N THR A 67 2.27 7.12 -7.17
CA THR A 67 1.37 6.36 -6.29
C THR A 67 1.74 4.89 -6.31
N THR A 68 1.75 4.24 -5.15
CA THR A 68 1.93 2.80 -5.04
C THR A 68 0.84 2.16 -4.18
N GLN A 69 0.44 0.94 -4.54
CA GLN A 69 -0.43 0.11 -3.70
C GLN A 69 0.45 -0.48 -2.59
N ALA A 70 0.29 0.02 -1.36
CA ALA A 70 1.22 -0.24 -0.26
C ALA A 70 0.92 -1.55 0.49
N GLY A 71 -0.33 -2.00 0.49
CA GLY A 71 -0.78 -3.19 1.20
C GLY A 71 -2.29 -3.29 1.28
N VAL A 72 -2.80 -4.31 1.96
CA VAL A 72 -4.24 -4.59 2.03
C VAL A 72 -4.69 -4.69 3.47
N TYR A 73 -5.89 -4.22 3.76
CA TYR A 73 -6.59 -4.53 5.00
C TYR A 73 -7.55 -5.68 4.72
N LEU A 74 -7.46 -6.74 5.52
CA LEU A 74 -8.32 -7.92 5.47
C LEU A 74 -9.17 -7.96 6.73
N ALA A 75 -10.48 -8.13 6.57
CA ALA A 75 -11.42 -8.31 7.65
C ALA A 75 -12.46 -9.36 7.26
N GLU A 76 -13.26 -9.84 8.22
CA GLU A 76 -14.30 -10.83 7.95
C GLU A 76 -15.32 -10.34 6.90
N SER A 77 -15.63 -9.05 6.90
CA SER A 77 -16.59 -8.44 5.98
C SER A 77 -16.01 -8.07 4.61
N GLY A 78 -14.70 -8.22 4.40
CA GLY A 78 -14.09 -8.00 3.09
C GLY A 78 -12.66 -7.46 3.14
N MET A 79 -12.25 -6.79 2.06
CA MET A 79 -10.90 -6.25 1.94
C MET A 79 -10.88 -4.83 1.39
N MET A 80 -9.87 -4.07 1.81
CA MET A 80 -9.55 -2.73 1.30
C MET A 80 -8.11 -2.67 0.86
N LEU A 81 -7.86 -1.88 -0.19
CA LEU A 81 -6.55 -1.63 -0.74
C LEU A 81 -6.03 -0.30 -0.22
N ARG A 82 -4.82 -0.30 0.34
CA ARG A 82 -4.11 0.90 0.79
C ARG A 82 -3.19 1.41 -0.32
N PHE A 83 -3.36 2.67 -0.70
CA PHE A 83 -2.51 3.38 -1.65
C PHE A 83 -1.79 4.53 -0.96
N VAL A 84 -0.56 4.79 -1.38
CA VAL A 84 0.27 5.88 -0.88
C VAL A 84 0.82 6.66 -2.06
N THR A 85 0.66 7.98 -2.01
CA THR A 85 1.16 8.93 -3.00
C THR A 85 2.12 9.90 -2.32
N ARG A 86 3.30 10.14 -2.90
CA ARG A 86 4.17 11.23 -2.43
C ARG A 86 3.71 12.54 -3.06
N VAL A 87 3.25 13.49 -2.26
CA VAL A 87 2.66 14.75 -2.72
C VAL A 87 3.73 15.83 -2.91
N THR A 88 4.71 15.89 -2.02
CA THR A 88 5.81 16.88 -2.06
C THR A 88 7.19 16.24 -1.98
N GLY A 89 8.21 17.05 -2.21
CA GLY A 89 9.62 16.64 -2.21
C GLY A 89 10.14 16.35 -3.61
N ASP A 90 11.21 17.02 -4.01
CA ASP A 90 11.77 16.95 -5.38
C ASP A 90 13.00 16.03 -5.47
N THR A 91 13.37 15.37 -4.38
CA THR A 91 14.52 14.46 -4.35
C THR A 91 14.14 13.02 -4.69
N LYS A 92 15.11 12.24 -5.20
CA LYS A 92 14.93 10.81 -5.51
C LYS A 92 14.37 10.01 -4.33
N ASN A 93 14.85 10.31 -3.13
CA ASN A 93 14.39 9.70 -1.89
C ASN A 93 13.50 10.66 -1.12
N ALA A 94 12.58 10.13 -0.34
CA ALA A 94 11.75 10.88 0.60
C ALA A 94 12.59 11.45 1.75
N LYS A 95 12.21 12.61 2.26
CA LYS A 95 12.89 13.29 3.37
C LYS A 95 11.88 13.72 4.43
N THR A 96 12.36 13.90 5.66
CA THR A 96 11.55 14.51 6.72
C THR A 96 10.95 15.83 6.23
N GLY A 97 9.65 16.01 6.45
CA GLY A 97 8.88 17.17 5.96
C GLY A 97 8.13 16.93 4.64
N ASP A 98 8.46 15.87 3.89
CA ASP A 98 7.68 15.51 2.71
C ASP A 98 6.26 15.08 3.10
N ILE A 99 5.28 15.45 2.28
CA ILE A 99 3.88 15.14 2.47
C ILE A 99 3.53 13.89 1.66
N PHE A 100 2.87 12.95 2.31
CA PHE A 100 2.29 11.79 1.70
C PHE A 100 0.77 11.83 1.85
N MET A 101 0.08 11.38 0.80
CA MET A 101 -1.35 11.12 0.81
C MET A 101 -1.55 9.61 0.89
N GLU A 102 -2.48 9.21 1.74
CA GLU A 102 -2.95 7.84 1.88
C GLU A 102 -4.39 7.76 1.41
N GLN A 103 -4.70 6.73 0.64
CA GLN A 103 -6.06 6.44 0.20
C GLN A 103 -6.40 4.98 0.49
N TYR A 104 -7.58 4.73 1.05
CA TYR A 104 -8.15 3.39 1.13
C TYR A 104 -9.25 3.26 0.10
N ARG A 105 -9.19 2.18 -0.66
CA ARG A 105 -10.15 1.90 -1.73
C ARG A 105 -10.69 0.49 -1.61
N THR A 106 -11.93 0.29 -2.04
CA THR A 106 -12.47 -1.03 -2.33
C THR A 106 -11.73 -1.68 -3.51
N ARG A 107 -11.95 -2.98 -3.74
CA ARG A 107 -11.37 -3.70 -4.90
C ARG A 107 -11.80 -3.16 -6.26
N ASP A 108 -13.02 -2.63 -6.35
CA ASP A 108 -13.58 -1.97 -7.55
C ASP A 108 -13.16 -0.49 -7.68
N GLY A 109 -12.27 -0.02 -6.79
CA GLY A 109 -11.61 1.29 -6.93
C GLY A 109 -12.33 2.47 -6.26
N ARG A 110 -13.48 2.25 -5.62
CA ARG A 110 -14.21 3.30 -4.89
C ARG A 110 -13.40 3.76 -3.68
N LEU A 111 -13.32 5.07 -3.50
CA LEU A 111 -12.63 5.70 -2.37
C LEU A 111 -13.44 5.50 -1.09
N ILE A 112 -12.77 5.07 -0.03
CA ILE A 112 -13.33 4.89 1.31
C ILE A 112 -12.80 5.96 2.25
N PHE A 113 -11.50 6.24 2.16
CA PHE A 113 -10.80 7.19 3.01
C PHE A 113 -9.67 7.86 2.24
N GLU A 114 -9.42 9.13 2.55
CA GLU A 114 -8.26 9.88 2.11
C GLU A 114 -7.73 10.71 3.27
N GLY A 115 -6.43 10.66 3.48
CA GLY A 115 -5.74 11.44 4.51
C GLY A 115 -4.35 11.84 4.05
N THR A 116 -3.79 12.87 4.68
CA THR A 116 -2.41 13.31 4.44
C THR A 116 -1.60 13.25 5.71
N GLY A 117 -0.30 13.02 5.56
CA GLY A 117 0.64 12.95 6.67
C GLY A 117 2.01 13.48 6.26
N VAL A 118 2.75 14.02 7.22
CA VAL A 118 4.11 14.51 7.04
C VAL A 118 5.08 13.39 7.44
N LEU A 119 6.04 13.09 6.57
CA LEU A 119 7.09 12.12 6.86
C LEU A 119 7.98 12.63 7.99
N LYS A 120 8.14 11.81 9.03
CA LYS A 120 9.10 12.00 10.11
C LYS A 120 9.99 10.77 10.20
N ILE A 121 11.29 10.94 9.99
CA ILE A 121 12.29 9.89 10.21
C ILE A 121 12.68 9.92 11.69
N THR A 122 12.54 8.78 12.38
CA THR A 122 12.72 8.70 13.85
C THR A 122 14.12 8.29 14.28
N ASP A 123 14.92 7.69 13.38
CA ASP A 123 16.35 7.46 13.60
C ASP A 123 17.15 8.59 12.96
N GLU A 124 17.43 9.63 13.75
CA GLU A 124 18.55 10.54 13.49
C GLU A 124 19.81 9.90 14.09
N THR A 125 20.35 8.84 13.47
CA THR A 125 21.73 8.49 13.80
C THR A 125 22.59 9.66 13.34
N SER A 126 23.08 10.45 14.29
CA SER A 126 24.02 11.54 14.12
C SER A 126 25.19 11.05 13.25
N MET A 127 25.11 11.25 11.95
CA MET A 127 26.26 11.14 11.05
C MET A 127 27.09 12.40 11.24
N THR A 128 27.77 12.49 12.37
CA THR A 128 28.99 13.28 12.48
C THR A 128 30.08 12.43 11.85
N ILE A 129 30.45 12.76 10.60
CA ILE A 129 31.76 12.42 10.05
C ILE A 129 32.64 13.65 10.27
#